data_AF-A0A8D2H538-F1
#
_entry.id   AF-A0A8D2H538-F1
#
_cell.length_a   1.000
_cell.length_b   1.000
_cell.length_c   1.000
_cell.angle_alpha   90.00
_cell.angle_beta   90.00
_cell.angle_gamma   90.00
#
_symmetry.space_group_name_H-M   'P 1'
#
loop_
_entity.id
_entity.type
_entity.pdbx_description
1 polymer ?
#
loop_
_entity_poly.entity_id
_entity_poly.type
_entity_poly.pdbx_seq_one_letter_code
_entity_poly.pdbx_strand_id
1 'polypeptide(L)'
;MIYQVAIKSLPQDWLWCETWCDDESKQRAKTIDLCNNPKTKEPKLKAAARIVPEWIEYDTEIRQLLDNLENKKKSAILAHDEL
;
A
#
# COMPACT_ATOMS: atom_id res chain seq x y z
N MET A 1 8.65 35.68 2.69
CA MET A 1 7.41 36.00 3.44
C MET A 1 6.71 34.68 3.69
N ILE A 2 6.64 34.22 4.94
CA ILE A 2 5.93 32.97 5.27
C ILE A 2 4.47 33.35 5.45
N TYR A 3 3.60 32.86 4.56
CA TYR A 3 2.16 33.04 4.70
C TYR A 3 1.67 32.16 5.86
N GLN A 4 1.00 32.75 6.84
CA GLN A 4 0.33 31.99 7.90
C GLN A 4 -0.97 31.42 7.36
N VAL A 5 -0.96 30.13 7.04
CA VAL A 5 -2.14 29.35 6.67
C VAL A 5 -2.54 28.51 7.86
N ALA A 6 -3.82 28.53 8.23
CA ALA A 6 -4.33 27.71 9.33
C ALA A 6 -4.28 26.22 8.97
N ILE A 7 -3.80 25.39 9.91
CA ILE A 7 -3.74 23.93 9.75
C ILE A 7 -4.56 23.30 10.88
N LYS A 8 -5.53 22.46 10.52
CA LYS A 8 -6.33 21.70 11.48
C LYS A 8 -5.65 20.36 11.77
N SER A 9 -5.22 20.15 13.01
CA SER A 9 -4.72 18.85 13.47
C SER A 9 -5.85 17.83 13.58
N LEU A 10 -5.66 16.65 12.99
CA LEU A 10 -6.54 15.50 13.17
C LEU A 10 -6.12 14.69 14.42
N PRO A 11 -7.03 13.87 14.99
CA PRO A 11 -6.67 12.92 16.04
C PRO A 11 -5.54 11.97 15.60
N GLN A 12 -4.69 11.57 16.54
CA GLN A 12 -3.50 10.74 16.26
C GLN A 12 -3.84 9.41 15.55
N ASP A 13 -4.99 8.81 15.85
CA ASP A 13 -5.45 7.56 15.25
C ASP A 13 -5.61 7.62 13.72
N TRP A 14 -5.59 8.81 13.11
CA TRP A 14 -5.64 8.96 11.66
C TRP A 14 -4.35 8.57 10.95
N LEU A 15 -3.19 8.58 11.61
CA LEU A 15 -1.91 8.27 10.99
C LEU A 15 -1.01 7.51 11.96
N TRP A 16 -0.67 6.27 11.59
CA TRP A 16 0.28 5.44 12.33
C TRP A 16 1.50 5.12 11.46
N CYS A 17 2.68 5.05 12.07
CA CYS A 17 3.87 4.55 11.40
C CYS A 17 4.83 3.85 12.38
N GLU A 18 5.44 2.75 11.95
CA GLU A 18 6.21 1.86 12.84
C GLU A 18 7.42 2.53 13.51
N THR A 19 8.01 3.54 12.87
CA THR A 19 9.22 4.18 13.40
C THR A 19 8.91 5.11 14.59
N TRP A 20 7.72 5.70 14.63
CA TRP A 20 7.40 6.81 15.55
C TRP A 20 6.18 6.57 16.43
N CYS A 21 5.43 5.51 16.20
CA CYS A 21 4.24 5.16 16.98
C CYS A 21 4.44 3.84 17.70
N ASP A 22 3.90 3.73 18.91
CA ASP A 22 3.95 2.47 19.67
C ASP A 22 3.11 1.38 19.00
N ASP A 23 3.52 0.12 19.12
CA ASP A 23 2.85 -1.02 18.51
C ASP A 23 1.39 -1.18 18.98
N GLU A 24 1.10 -0.90 20.25
CA GLU A 24 -0.26 -0.96 20.80
C GLU A 24 -1.22 0.02 20.10
N SER A 25 -0.71 1.18 19.67
CA SER A 25 -1.52 2.20 19.00
C SER A 25 -1.97 1.78 17.59
N LYS A 26 -1.29 0.79 16.99
CA LYS A 26 -1.62 0.26 15.66
C LYS A 26 -3.04 -0.32 15.60
N GLN A 27 -3.55 -0.88 16.70
CA GLN A 27 -4.90 -1.45 16.75
C GLN A 27 -6.01 -0.42 16.53
N ARG A 28 -5.72 0.86 16.80
CA ARG A 28 -6.67 1.98 16.63
C ARG A 28 -6.36 2.80 15.38
N ALA A 29 -5.32 2.44 14.63
CA ALA A 29 -4.89 3.17 13.44
C ALA A 29 -5.93 3.05 12.33
N LYS A 30 -6.29 4.19 11.73
CA LYS A 30 -7.17 4.27 10.56
C LYS A 30 -6.40 4.20 9.26
N THR A 31 -5.16 4.68 9.27
CA THR A 31 -4.23 4.58 8.14
C THR A 31 -2.82 4.32 8.64
N ILE A 32 -2.03 3.60 7.85
CA ILE A 32 -0.65 3.23 8.14
C ILE A 32 0.24 3.82 7.04
N ASP A 33 1.18 4.68 7.42
CA ASP A 33 2.27 5.10 6.54
C ASP A 33 3.47 4.18 6.71
N LEU A 34 3.99 3.67 5.59
CA LEU A 34 5.25 2.93 5.54
C LEU A 34 6.42 3.91 5.52
N CYS A 35 6.56 4.63 6.63
CA CYS A 35 7.59 5.63 6.82
C CYS A 35 9.00 5.01 6.74
N ASN A 36 9.98 5.81 6.34
CA ASN A 36 11.36 5.35 6.30
C ASN A 36 11.92 5.18 7.73
N ASN A 37 12.64 4.10 7.97
CA ASN A 37 13.36 3.88 9.21
C ASN A 37 14.78 4.47 9.11
N PRO A 38 15.18 5.44 9.96
CA PRO A 38 16.52 6.03 9.91
C PRO A 38 17.63 5.06 10.34
N LYS A 39 17.29 3.98 11.06
CA LYS A 39 18.25 2.97 11.56
C LYS A 39 18.44 1.80 10.60
N THR A 40 17.49 1.55 9.68
CA THR A 40 17.51 0.38 8.79
C THR A 40 17.10 0.72 7.38
N LYS A 41 17.68 0.06 6.38
CA LYS A 41 17.31 0.24 4.96
C LYS A 41 16.34 -0.85 4.46
N GLU A 42 15.34 -1.22 5.27
CA GLU A 42 14.34 -2.18 4.84
C GLU A 42 13.55 -1.62 3.62
N PRO A 43 13.45 -2.37 2.51
CA PRO A 43 12.65 -1.92 1.36
C PRO A 43 11.16 -1.86 1.70
N LYS A 44 10.45 -0.88 1.14
CA LYS A 44 9.02 -0.67 1.39
C LYS A 44 8.14 -1.90 1.12
N LEU A 45 8.43 -2.68 0.06
CA LEU A 45 7.66 -3.90 -0.24
C LEU A 45 7.80 -4.96 0.85
N LYS A 46 8.99 -5.10 1.44
CA LYS A 46 9.22 -6.03 2.55
C LYS A 46 8.53 -5.54 3.83
N ALA A 47 8.62 -4.24 4.10
CA ALA A 47 7.92 -3.63 5.22
C ALA A 47 6.39 -3.76 5.08
N ALA A 48 5.84 -3.56 3.89
CA ALA A 48 4.40 -3.69 3.63
C ALA A 48 3.87 -5.07 4.01
N ALA A 49 4.50 -6.14 3.50
CA ALA A 49 4.10 -7.52 3.80
C ALA A 49 4.26 -7.90 5.28
N ARG A 50 5.22 -7.29 6.00
CA ARG A 50 5.47 -7.55 7.42
C ARG A 50 4.54 -6.76 8.34
N ILE A 51 4.32 -5.48 8.03
CA ILE A 51 3.57 -4.52 8.85
C ILE A 51 2.06 -4.68 8.61
N VAL A 52 1.63 -4.94 7.38
CA VAL A 52 0.21 -4.97 7.00
C VAL A 52 -0.09 -6.37 6.43
N PRO A 53 -0.56 -7.33 7.26
CA PRO A 53 -0.77 -8.71 6.81
C PRO A 53 -1.70 -8.83 5.60
N GLU A 54 -2.75 -8.00 5.54
CA GLU A 54 -3.71 -7.94 4.43
C GLU A 54 -3.11 -7.42 3.12
N TRP A 55 -1.91 -6.82 3.15
CA TRP A 55 -1.24 -6.33 1.94
C TRP A 55 -0.97 -7.44 0.94
N ILE A 56 -0.64 -8.64 1.42
CA ILE A 56 -0.36 -9.81 0.57
C ILE A 56 -1.64 -10.23 -0.18
N GLU A 57 -2.79 -10.16 0.48
CA GLU A 57 -4.09 -10.49 -0.11
C GLU A 57 -4.44 -9.50 -1.23
N TYR A 58 -4.28 -8.20 -0.98
CA TYR A 58 -4.52 -7.17 -1.99
C TYR A 58 -3.56 -7.27 -3.18
N ASP A 59 -2.26 -7.50 -2.94
CA ASP A 59 -1.29 -7.71 -4.02
C ASP A 59 -1.65 -8.96 -4.85
N THR A 60 -2.12 -10.02 -4.20
CA THR A 60 -2.55 -11.25 -4.88
C THR A 60 -3.79 -11.03 -5.75
N GLU A 61 -4.80 -10.31 -5.24
CA GLU A 61 -6.02 -10.00 -5.99
C GLU A 61 -5.72 -9.21 -7.27
N ILE A 62 -4.84 -8.19 -7.16
CA ILE A 62 -4.44 -7.39 -8.31
C ILE A 62 -3.66 -8.22 -9.34
N ARG A 63 -2.74 -9.09 -8.90
CA ARG A 63 -2.01 -9.98 -9.81
C ARG A 63 -2.94 -10.90 -10.58
N GLN A 64 -3.90 -11.52 -9.89
CA GLN A 64 -4.90 -12.38 -10.53
C GLN A 64 -5.73 -11.62 -11.56
N LEU A 65 -6.14 -10.39 -11.24
CA LEU A 65 -6.85 -9.53 -12.19
C LEU A 65 -6.00 -9.24 -13.44
N LEU A 66 -4.74 -8.87 -13.26
CA LEU A 66 -3.82 -8.58 -14.36
C LEU A 66 -3.61 -9.81 -15.26
N ASP A 67 -3.35 -10.98 -14.68
CA ASP A 67 -3.17 -12.24 -15.40
C ASP A 67 -4.43 -12.57 -16.23
N ASN A 68 -5.62 -12.37 -15.65
CA ASN A 68 -6.89 -12.61 -16.34
C ASN A 68 -7.07 -11.66 -17.54
N LEU A 69 -6.68 -10.40 -17.42
CA LEU A 69 -6.75 -9.43 -18.51
C LEU A 69 -5.76 -9.76 -19.63
N GLU A 70 -4.53 -10.17 -19.29
CA GLU A 70 -3.54 -10.60 -20.27
C GLU A 70 -3.99 -11.84 -21.03
N ASN A 71 -4.56 -12.83 -20.35
CA ASN A 71 -5.08 -14.04 -20.97
C ASN A 71 -6.26 -13.75 -21.90
N LYS A 72 -7.19 -12.88 -21.50
CA LYS A 72 -8.29 -12.43 -22.37
C LYS A 72 -7.77 -11.73 -23.62
N LYS A 73 -6.75 -10.86 -23.48
CA LYS A 73 -6.12 -10.17 -24.61
C LYS A 73 -5.46 -11.16 -25.59
N LYS A 74 -4.73 -12.15 -25.07
CA LYS A 74 -4.11 -13.21 -25.89
C LYS A 74 -5.17 -14.03 -26.64
N SER A 75 -6.25 -14.44 -25.96
CA SER A 75 -7.35 -15.18 -26.57
C SER A 75 -8.05 -14.38 -27.69
N ALA A 76 -8.20 -13.07 -27.51
CA ALA A 76 -8.80 -12.21 -28.54
C ALA A 76 -7.90 -12.03 -29.77
N ILE A 77 -6.58 -11.94 -29.57
CA ILE A 77 -5.61 -11.88 -30.67
C ILE A 77 -5.62 -13.19 -31.46
N LEU A 78 -5.56 -14.34 -30.77
CA LEU A 78 -5.62 -15.65 -31.42
C LEU A 78 -6.90 -15.84 -32.24
N ALA A 79 -8.05 -15.37 -31.73
CA ALA A 79 -9.31 -15.41 -32.46
C ALA A 79 -9.36 -14.49 -33.69
N HIS A 80 -8.53 -13.43 -33.73
CA HIS A 80 -8.42 -12.54 -34.88
C HIS A 80 -7.50 -13.13 -35.97
N ASP A 81 -6.44 -13.83 -35.57
CA ASP A 81 -5.47 -14.43 -36.51
C ASP A 81 -6.00 -15.71 -37.19
N GLU A 82 -7.08 -16.31 -36.67
CA GLU A 82 -7.75 -17.49 -37.25
C GLU A 82 -8.86 -17.14 -38.29
N LEU A 83 -9.07 -15.85 -38.60
CA LEU A 83 -10.11 -15.33 -39.50
C LEU A 83 -9.50 -14.64 -40.73
#